data_AF-A0A7H0K7Y9-F1
#
_entry.id   AF-A0A7H0K7Y9-F1
#
_cell.length_a   1.000
_cell.length_b   1.000
_cell.length_c   1.000
_cell.angle_alpha   90.00
_cell.angle_beta   90.00
_cell.angle_gamma   90.00
#
_symmetry.space_group_name_H-M   'P 1'
#
loop_
_entity.id
_entity.type
_entity.pdbx_description
1 polymer ?
#
loop_
_entity_poly.entity_id
_entity_poly.type
_entity_poly.pdbx_seq_one_letter_code
_entity_poly.pdbx_strand_id
1 'polypeptide(L)'
;MKSTPILRLIAAALFLAAAGWTAFYLSDMPFNPTTAGISALIGACWLLIAWLALRNHPGRIDSATPAFIFAGFFAGAALLSPTVFANNTVKVLQSRLGFDDLVFGLLSPTAEELLKFTAVFVLCTMVFRIRRPIEAVTVAIAVGFGFAAAENTIYILQGALEHLNSDVEGALTAIGVRTAAAPWAHALYTGLSAWGLGCFLCRPDKPLQWRVGRLVGWYVVGYAAHAAFNSAAELPGEVAAVVAFFAVIAFSWIGGIWLYARSRKIGRRD
;
A
#
# COMPACT_ATOMS: atom_id res chain seq x y z
N MET A 1 7.14 4.46 -25.08
CA MET A 1 6.30 5.66 -25.31
C MET A 1 6.96 6.87 -24.68
N LYS A 2 7.17 7.97 -25.43
CA LYS A 2 7.50 9.26 -24.81
C LYS A 2 6.20 9.81 -24.20
N SER A 3 6.06 9.78 -22.89
CA SER A 3 4.98 10.50 -22.20
C SER A 3 5.08 11.98 -22.57
N THR A 4 3.99 12.58 -23.06
CA THR A 4 3.98 14.02 -23.37
C THR A 4 4.17 14.83 -22.09
N PRO A 5 4.81 16.01 -22.14
CA PRO A 5 4.97 16.89 -20.98
C PRO A 5 3.65 17.18 -20.27
N ILE A 6 2.55 17.27 -21.03
CA ILE A 6 1.19 17.48 -20.53
C ILE A 6 0.76 16.36 -19.58
N LEU A 7 0.95 15.08 -19.93
CA LEU A 7 0.56 13.97 -19.07
C LEU A 7 1.33 13.95 -17.74
N ARG A 8 2.59 14.37 -17.75
CA ARG A 8 3.40 14.50 -16.53
C ARG A 8 2.90 15.63 -15.63
N LEU A 9 2.51 16.76 -16.22
CA LEU A 9 1.93 17.88 -15.47
C LEU A 9 0.58 17.49 -14.85
N ILE A 10 -0.27 16.79 -15.60
CA ILE A 10 -1.55 16.27 -15.09
C ILE A 10 -1.30 15.31 -13.92
N ALA A 11 -0.39 14.35 -14.09
CA ALA A 11 -0.03 13.40 -13.02
C ALA A 11 0.49 14.12 -11.76
N ALA A 12 1.38 15.11 -11.93
CA ALA A 12 1.89 15.89 -10.81
C ALA A 12 0.78 16.67 -10.10
N ALA A 13 -0.12 17.33 -10.86
CA ALA A 13 -1.25 18.05 -10.30
C ALA A 13 -2.20 17.12 -9.52
N LEU A 14 -2.47 15.92 -10.03
CA LEU A 14 -3.32 14.93 -9.35
C LEU A 14 -2.70 14.46 -8.03
N PHE A 15 -1.39 14.16 -8.00
CA PHE A 15 -0.72 13.77 -6.76
C PHE A 15 -0.65 14.93 -5.76
N LEU A 16 -0.41 16.15 -6.21
CA LEU A 16 -0.42 17.34 -5.35
C LEU A 16 -1.82 17.60 -4.77
N ALA A 17 -2.87 17.44 -5.58
CA ALA A 17 -4.25 17.55 -5.11
C ALA A 17 -4.58 16.45 -4.09
N ALA A 18 -4.18 15.21 -4.34
CA ALA A 18 -4.36 14.11 -3.38
C ALA A 18 -3.58 14.35 -2.08
N ALA A 19 -2.35 14.87 -2.16
CA ALA A 19 -1.54 15.23 -1.00
C ALA A 19 -2.17 16.37 -0.20
N GLY A 20 -2.65 17.42 -0.88
CA GLY A 20 -3.36 18.53 -0.25
C GLY A 20 -4.66 18.08 0.42
N TRP A 21 -5.42 17.21 -0.23
CA TRP A 21 -6.63 16.62 0.35
C TRP A 21 -6.32 15.74 1.56
N THR A 22 -5.26 14.92 1.50
CA THR A 22 -4.83 14.12 2.64
C THR A 22 -4.37 15.00 3.81
N ALA A 23 -3.60 16.06 3.54
CA ALA A 23 -3.19 17.01 4.58
C ALA A 23 -4.39 17.70 5.23
N PHE A 24 -5.34 18.18 4.43
CA PHE A 24 -6.59 18.79 4.92
C PHE A 24 -7.42 17.80 5.75
N TYR A 25 -7.60 16.58 5.25
CA TYR A 25 -8.33 15.53 5.95
C TYR A 25 -7.71 15.19 7.32
N LEU A 26 -6.37 15.09 7.39
CA LEU A 26 -5.67 14.85 8.64
C LEU A 26 -5.69 16.06 9.58
N SER A 27 -5.71 17.30 9.07
CA SER A 27 -5.80 18.49 9.91
C SER A 27 -7.17 18.69 10.56
N ASP A 28 -8.23 18.15 9.94
CA ASP A 28 -9.59 18.20 10.48
C ASP A 28 -9.85 17.13 11.56
N MET A 29 -8.93 16.16 11.71
CA MET A 29 -9.03 15.15 12.75
C MET A 29 -8.64 15.71 14.13
N PRO A 30 -9.24 15.17 15.22
CA PRO A 30 -8.99 15.63 16.58
C PRO A 30 -7.64 15.16 17.14
N PHE A 31 -6.54 15.37 16.41
CA PHE A 31 -5.20 15.11 16.91
C PHE A 31 -4.85 16.08 18.04
N ASN A 32 -4.26 15.55 19.10
CA ASN A 32 -3.54 16.33 20.09
C ASN A 32 -2.02 16.24 19.82
N PRO A 33 -1.19 17.06 20.47
CA PRO A 33 0.26 17.06 20.22
C PRO A 33 0.93 15.70 20.41
N THR A 34 0.44 14.88 21.34
CA THR A 34 0.97 13.54 21.63
C THR A 34 0.69 12.58 20.48
N THR A 35 -0.56 12.43 20.07
CA THR A 35 -0.96 11.54 18.96
C THR A 35 -0.39 11.99 17.62
N ALA A 36 -0.31 13.31 17.39
CA ALA A 36 0.37 13.88 16.23
C ALA A 36 1.88 13.55 16.23
N GLY A 37 2.55 13.73 17.38
CA GLY A 37 3.97 13.42 17.54
C GLY A 37 4.29 11.93 17.33
N ILE A 38 3.47 11.05 17.90
CA ILE A 38 3.59 9.59 17.70
C ILE A 38 3.37 9.22 16.23
N SER A 39 2.35 9.78 15.59
CA SER A 39 2.06 9.53 14.17
C SER A 39 3.21 9.98 13.26
N ALA A 40 3.77 11.16 13.51
CA ALA A 40 4.93 11.66 12.77
C ALA A 40 6.17 10.78 12.97
N LEU A 41 6.43 10.32 14.20
CA LEU A 41 7.53 9.41 14.51
C LEU A 41 7.37 8.07 13.79
N ILE A 42 6.18 7.47 13.85
CA ILE A 42 5.90 6.21 13.16
C ILE A 42 6.00 6.36 11.63
N GLY A 43 5.50 7.47 11.07
CA GLY A 43 5.68 7.79 9.66
C GLY A 43 7.17 7.88 9.26
N ALA A 44 7.99 8.53 10.09
CA ALA A 44 9.44 8.59 9.88
C ALA A 44 10.11 7.21 9.97
N CYS A 45 9.68 6.36 10.90
CA CYS A 45 10.14 4.97 11.02
C CYS A 45 9.80 4.17 9.76
N TRP A 46 8.59 4.29 9.21
CA TRP A 46 8.22 3.62 7.96
C TRP A 46 9.03 4.10 6.76
N LEU A 47 9.29 5.40 6.67
CA LEU A 47 10.18 5.95 5.65
C LEU A 47 11.60 5.43 5.79
N LEU A 48 12.12 5.33 7.03
CA LEU A 48 13.43 4.74 7.30
C LEU A 48 13.46 3.26 6.90
N ILE A 49 12.43 2.48 7.21
CA ILE A 49 12.33 1.07 6.80
C ILE A 49 12.34 0.96 5.28
N ALA A 50 11.51 1.76 4.58
CA ALA A 50 11.49 1.80 3.11
C ALA A 50 12.87 2.16 2.54
N TRP A 51 13.53 3.17 3.12
CA TRP A 51 14.88 3.59 2.76
C TRP A 51 15.89 2.45 2.91
N LEU A 52 15.96 1.83 4.09
CA LEU A 52 16.90 0.74 4.39
C LEU A 52 16.66 -0.47 3.47
N ALA A 53 15.40 -0.81 3.24
CA ALA A 53 15.01 -1.93 2.39
C ALA A 53 15.36 -1.68 0.90
N LEU A 54 15.26 -0.44 0.42
CA LEU A 54 15.32 -0.16 -1.02
C LEU A 54 16.64 0.47 -1.49
N ARG A 55 17.35 1.23 -0.64
CA ARG A 55 18.56 1.97 -1.04
C ARG A 55 19.63 1.09 -1.67
N ASN A 56 19.75 -0.16 -1.21
CA ASN A 56 20.71 -1.16 -1.67
C ASN A 56 20.00 -2.40 -2.26
N HIS A 57 18.76 -2.25 -2.72
CA HIS A 57 18.05 -3.33 -3.38
C HIS A 57 18.60 -3.50 -4.81
N PRO A 58 19.01 -4.72 -5.23
CA PRO A 58 19.66 -4.91 -6.53
C PRO A 58 18.71 -4.66 -7.72
N GLY A 59 17.41 -4.81 -7.51
CA GLY A 59 16.37 -4.45 -8.47
C GLY A 59 15.94 -2.97 -8.46
N ARG A 60 16.68 -2.08 -7.78
CA ARG A 60 16.34 -0.64 -7.71
C ARG A 60 16.56 0.05 -9.06
N ILE A 61 16.00 1.26 -9.19
CA ILE A 61 16.27 2.16 -10.31
C ILE A 61 17.52 2.99 -9.98
N ASP A 62 18.70 2.52 -10.38
CA ASP A 62 19.98 3.14 -10.00
C ASP A 62 20.03 4.64 -10.34
N SER A 63 19.61 5.02 -11.54
CA SER A 63 19.62 6.42 -12.02
C SER A 63 18.66 7.34 -11.29
N ALA A 64 17.70 6.79 -10.54
CA ALA A 64 16.67 7.55 -9.82
C ALA A 64 16.72 7.31 -8.31
N THR A 65 17.78 6.68 -7.80
CA THR A 65 17.99 6.57 -6.35
C THR A 65 18.66 7.84 -5.85
N PRO A 66 18.15 8.53 -4.82
CA PRO A 66 17.07 8.12 -3.91
C PRO A 66 15.64 8.53 -4.32
N ALA A 67 15.49 9.35 -5.35
CA ALA A 67 14.23 9.99 -5.72
C ALA A 67 13.03 9.03 -5.84
N PHE A 68 13.20 7.81 -6.34
CA PHE A 68 12.09 6.85 -6.48
C PHE A 68 11.53 6.38 -5.13
N ILE A 69 12.37 6.29 -4.09
CA ILE A 69 11.95 5.87 -2.75
C ILE A 69 11.05 6.95 -2.16
N PHE A 70 11.50 8.21 -2.18
CA PHE A 70 10.72 9.33 -1.66
C PHE A 70 9.47 9.61 -2.48
N ALA A 71 9.58 9.61 -3.81
CA ALA A 71 8.42 9.82 -4.67
C ALA A 71 7.38 8.72 -4.50
N GLY A 72 7.81 7.45 -4.40
CA GLY A 72 6.91 6.33 -4.11
C GLY A 72 6.24 6.49 -2.75
N PHE A 73 7.01 6.74 -1.70
CA PHE A 73 6.50 6.90 -0.34
C PHE A 73 5.49 8.03 -0.23
N PHE A 74 5.83 9.24 -0.68
CA PHE A 74 4.91 10.37 -0.57
C PHE A 74 3.71 10.26 -1.54
N ALA A 75 3.88 9.63 -2.70
CA ALA A 75 2.75 9.31 -3.56
C ALA A 75 1.78 8.34 -2.88
N GLY A 76 2.28 7.31 -2.19
CA GLY A 76 1.46 6.38 -1.42
C GLY A 76 0.73 7.07 -0.26
N ALA A 77 1.45 7.88 0.52
CA ALA A 77 0.88 8.63 1.63
C ALA A 77 -0.24 9.60 1.18
N ALA A 78 -0.05 10.26 0.04
CA ALA A 78 -1.02 11.18 -0.54
C ALA A 78 -2.36 10.52 -0.92
N LEU A 79 -2.42 9.19 -1.06
CA LEU A 79 -3.64 8.48 -1.45
C LEU A 79 -4.58 8.18 -0.28
N LEU A 80 -4.21 8.50 0.96
CA LEU A 80 -5.01 8.18 2.15
C LEU A 80 -6.44 8.73 2.03
N SER A 81 -6.59 10.04 1.90
CA SER A 81 -7.92 10.67 1.91
C SER A 81 -8.81 10.27 0.72
N PRO A 82 -8.31 10.27 -0.54
CA PRO A 82 -9.08 9.73 -1.66
C PRO A 82 -9.60 8.30 -1.43
N THR A 83 -8.78 7.48 -0.78
CA THR A 83 -9.16 6.12 -0.45
C THR A 83 -10.22 6.08 0.65
N VAL A 84 -10.01 6.78 1.77
CA VAL A 84 -10.99 6.82 2.86
C VAL A 84 -12.36 7.26 2.36
N PHE A 85 -12.40 8.30 1.51
CA PHE A 85 -13.64 8.75 0.88
C PHE A 85 -14.32 7.65 0.06
N ALA A 86 -13.56 6.94 -0.78
CA ALA A 86 -14.08 5.84 -1.57
C ALA A 86 -14.56 4.66 -0.72
N ASN A 87 -13.80 4.28 0.33
CA ASN A 87 -14.17 3.22 1.27
C ASN A 87 -15.45 3.57 2.05
N ASN A 88 -15.62 4.83 2.45
CA ASN A 88 -16.87 5.29 3.07
C ASN A 88 -18.06 5.16 2.13
N THR A 89 -17.87 5.40 0.82
CA THR A 89 -18.91 5.16 -0.18
C THR A 89 -19.27 3.67 -0.26
N VAL A 90 -18.30 2.77 -0.19
CA VAL A 90 -18.54 1.31 -0.14
C VAL A 90 -19.30 0.93 1.14
N LYS A 91 -18.99 1.51 2.30
CA LYS A 91 -19.76 1.31 3.55
C LYS A 91 -21.22 1.75 3.43
N VAL A 92 -21.49 2.86 2.74
CA VAL A 92 -22.86 3.30 2.47
C VAL A 92 -23.59 2.33 1.53
N LEU A 93 -22.88 1.75 0.56
CA LEU A 93 -23.45 0.70 -0.29
C LEU A 93 -23.72 -0.58 0.50
N GLN A 94 -22.81 -0.99 1.39
CA GLN A 94 -22.99 -2.14 2.29
C GLN A 94 -24.30 -2.00 3.08
N SER A 95 -24.50 -0.85 3.73
CA SER A 95 -25.71 -0.63 4.56
C SER A 95 -27.00 -0.57 3.74
N ARG A 96 -26.95 -0.07 2.49
CA ARG A 96 -28.12 -0.03 1.61
C ARG A 96 -28.46 -1.37 0.94
N LEU A 97 -27.45 -2.18 0.65
CA LEU A 97 -27.62 -3.47 -0.04
C LEU A 97 -27.73 -4.65 0.95
N GLY A 98 -27.50 -4.41 2.24
CA GLY A 98 -27.57 -5.44 3.28
C GLY A 98 -26.43 -6.46 3.20
N PHE A 99 -25.26 -6.03 2.73
CA PHE A 99 -24.07 -6.90 2.72
C PHE A 99 -23.55 -7.11 4.14
N ASP A 100 -23.16 -8.35 4.45
CA ASP A 100 -22.49 -8.68 5.70
C ASP A 100 -21.04 -8.14 5.73
N ASP A 101 -20.43 -8.21 6.91
CA ASP A 101 -19.07 -7.71 7.13
C ASP A 101 -18.02 -8.52 6.35
N LEU A 102 -18.31 -9.79 6.06
CA LEU A 102 -17.48 -10.64 5.22
C LEU A 102 -17.41 -10.09 3.78
N VAL A 103 -18.55 -9.83 3.15
CA VAL A 103 -18.63 -9.24 1.81
C VAL A 103 -18.00 -7.84 1.81
N PHE A 104 -18.22 -7.04 2.85
CA PHE A 104 -17.57 -5.74 2.97
C PHE A 104 -16.04 -5.86 3.08
N GLY A 105 -15.54 -6.76 3.91
CA GLY A 105 -14.11 -7.04 4.07
C GLY A 105 -13.47 -7.40 2.73
N LEU A 106 -14.14 -8.21 1.91
CA LEU A 106 -13.69 -8.59 0.57
C LEU A 106 -13.63 -7.41 -0.41
N LEU A 107 -14.56 -6.46 -0.32
CA LEU A 107 -14.67 -5.32 -1.25
C LEU A 107 -13.91 -4.07 -0.79
N SER A 108 -13.66 -3.94 0.51
CA SER A 108 -13.02 -2.77 1.12
C SER A 108 -11.66 -2.37 0.53
N PRO A 109 -10.80 -3.29 0.05
CA PRO A 109 -9.52 -2.92 -0.55
C PRO A 109 -9.60 -2.29 -1.94
N THR A 110 -10.78 -2.21 -2.56
CA THR A 110 -10.92 -1.88 -3.99
C THR A 110 -10.34 -0.53 -4.33
N ALA A 111 -10.68 0.51 -3.56
CA ALA A 111 -10.13 1.84 -3.80
C ALA A 111 -8.63 1.88 -3.49
N GLU A 112 -8.21 1.24 -2.39
CA GLU A 112 -6.81 1.18 -1.94
C GLU A 112 -5.89 0.61 -3.00
N GLU A 113 -6.20 -0.59 -3.46
CA GLU A 113 -5.35 -1.30 -4.41
C GLU A 113 -5.39 -0.65 -5.78
N LEU A 114 -6.54 -0.15 -6.23
CA LEU A 114 -6.64 0.52 -7.53
C LEU A 114 -5.84 1.83 -7.54
N LEU A 115 -5.95 2.65 -6.49
CA LEU A 115 -5.25 3.92 -6.41
C LEU A 115 -3.73 3.72 -6.25
N LYS A 116 -3.31 2.81 -5.38
CA LYS A 116 -1.88 2.47 -5.22
C LYS A 116 -1.30 1.91 -6.51
N PHE A 117 -2.00 0.99 -7.18
CA PHE A 117 -1.56 0.44 -8.46
C PHE A 117 -1.45 1.52 -9.54
N THR A 118 -2.41 2.44 -9.60
CA THR A 118 -2.38 3.60 -10.50
C THR A 118 -1.18 4.48 -10.21
N ALA A 119 -0.86 4.72 -8.93
CA ALA A 119 0.29 5.52 -8.57
C ALA A 119 1.61 4.87 -9.04
N VAL A 120 1.76 3.55 -8.83
CA VAL A 120 2.92 2.81 -9.36
C VAL A 120 2.98 2.89 -10.88
N PHE A 121 1.85 2.72 -11.58
CA PHE A 121 1.78 2.85 -13.03
C PHE A 121 2.30 4.21 -13.51
N VAL A 122 1.82 5.30 -12.92
CA VAL A 122 2.22 6.67 -13.26
C VAL A 122 3.71 6.89 -12.98
N LEU A 123 4.20 6.49 -11.80
CA LEU A 123 5.61 6.62 -11.45
C LEU A 123 6.52 5.85 -12.42
N CYS A 124 6.14 4.61 -12.75
CA CYS A 124 6.93 3.74 -13.62
C CYS A 124 6.91 4.17 -15.10
N THR A 125 5.83 4.81 -15.58
CA THR A 125 5.69 5.16 -17.01
C THR A 125 6.01 6.62 -17.31
N MET A 126 5.67 7.54 -16.39
CA MET A 126 5.76 8.98 -16.63
C MET A 126 6.97 9.61 -15.94
N VAL A 127 7.38 9.10 -14.77
CA VAL A 127 8.45 9.67 -13.95
C VAL A 127 9.79 8.95 -14.19
N PHE A 128 9.91 7.69 -13.79
CA PHE A 128 11.20 6.99 -13.72
C PHE A 128 11.56 6.14 -14.94
N ARG A 129 10.57 5.68 -15.72
CA ARG A 129 10.75 4.77 -16.85
C ARG A 129 11.59 3.55 -16.52
N ILE A 130 10.92 2.52 -16.02
CA ILE A 130 11.53 1.24 -15.68
C ILE A 130 12.02 0.47 -16.93
N ARG A 131 13.07 -0.32 -16.73
CA ARG A 131 13.70 -1.19 -17.74
C ARG A 131 13.57 -2.67 -17.39
N ARG A 132 13.52 -2.99 -16.09
CA ARG A 132 13.38 -4.36 -15.59
C ARG A 132 12.05 -4.53 -14.86
N PRO A 133 11.36 -5.68 -14.99
CA PRO A 133 10.11 -5.92 -14.25
C PRO A 133 10.23 -5.69 -12.74
N ILE A 134 11.38 -6.04 -12.16
CA ILE A 134 11.66 -5.92 -10.73
C ILE A 134 11.69 -4.47 -10.23
N GLU A 135 11.97 -3.49 -11.10
CA GLU A 135 12.00 -2.08 -10.73
C GLU A 135 10.61 -1.57 -10.36
N ALA A 136 9.55 -2.06 -11.05
CA ALA A 136 8.17 -1.76 -10.68
C ALA A 136 7.84 -2.20 -9.25
N VAL A 137 8.35 -3.38 -8.85
CA VAL A 137 8.17 -3.91 -7.49
C VAL A 137 8.85 -3.01 -6.47
N THR A 138 10.06 -2.51 -6.75
CA THR A 138 10.74 -1.60 -5.81
C THR A 138 10.02 -0.26 -5.64
N VAL A 139 9.44 0.29 -6.70
CA VAL A 139 8.60 1.49 -6.64
C VAL A 139 7.33 1.20 -5.83
N ALA A 140 6.70 0.05 -6.06
CA ALA A 140 5.49 -0.36 -5.36
C ALA A 140 5.68 -0.61 -3.87
N ILE A 141 6.82 -1.17 -3.47
CA ILE A 141 7.18 -1.30 -2.05
C ILE A 141 7.24 0.08 -1.39
N ALA A 142 7.85 1.08 -2.04
CA ALA A 142 7.88 2.44 -1.52
C ALA A 142 6.46 3.05 -1.41
N VAL A 143 5.62 2.89 -2.44
CA VAL A 143 4.20 3.33 -2.41
C VAL A 143 3.44 2.67 -1.28
N GLY A 144 3.57 1.36 -1.09
CA GLY A 144 2.86 0.64 -0.04
C GLY A 144 3.31 1.07 1.36
N PHE A 145 4.60 1.30 1.60
CA PHE A 145 5.08 1.85 2.87
C PHE A 145 4.54 3.26 3.14
N GLY A 146 4.49 4.11 2.10
CA GLY A 146 3.91 5.44 2.19
C GLY A 146 2.45 5.43 2.57
N PHE A 147 1.66 4.58 1.91
CA PHE A 147 0.25 4.40 2.22
C PHE A 147 0.06 3.92 3.66
N ALA A 148 0.80 2.88 4.08
CA ALA A 148 0.74 2.35 5.44
C ALA A 148 1.12 3.41 6.50
N ALA A 149 2.10 4.26 6.23
CA ALA A 149 2.49 5.34 7.13
C ALA A 149 1.34 6.34 7.38
N ALA A 150 0.67 6.75 6.30
CA ALA A 150 -0.46 7.66 6.38
C ALA A 150 -1.68 7.00 7.05
N GLU A 151 -1.98 5.74 6.69
CA GLU A 151 -3.11 5.01 7.26
C GLU A 151 -2.93 4.73 8.76
N ASN A 152 -1.72 4.34 9.18
CA ASN A 152 -1.41 4.13 10.59
C ASN A 152 -1.65 5.37 11.46
N THR A 153 -1.59 6.58 10.88
CA THR A 153 -1.91 7.82 11.60
C THR A 153 -3.39 7.85 12.04
N ILE A 154 -4.30 7.33 11.22
CA ILE A 154 -5.73 7.20 11.58
C ILE A 154 -5.89 6.18 12.71
N TYR A 155 -5.25 5.01 12.60
CA TYR A 155 -5.38 3.97 13.62
C TYR A 155 -4.72 4.33 14.95
N ILE A 156 -3.61 5.08 14.92
CA ILE A 156 -2.98 5.65 16.12
C ILE A 156 -3.96 6.57 16.83
N LEU A 157 -4.62 7.47 16.10
CA LEU A 157 -5.63 8.36 16.65
C LEU A 157 -6.82 7.57 17.20
N GLN A 158 -7.33 6.62 16.44
CA GLN A 158 -8.46 5.78 16.85
C GLN A 158 -8.15 5.05 18.16
N GLY A 159 -6.98 4.39 18.25
CA GLY A 159 -6.56 3.71 19.48
C GLY A 159 -6.45 4.65 20.68
N ALA A 160 -5.95 5.87 20.48
CA ALA A 160 -5.91 6.88 21.53
C ALA A 160 -7.31 7.30 21.99
N LEU A 161 -8.22 7.59 21.05
CA LEU A 161 -9.59 8.01 21.34
C LEU A 161 -10.42 6.91 22.02
N GLU A 162 -10.16 5.65 21.70
CA GLU A 162 -10.85 4.49 22.28
C GLU A 162 -10.30 4.11 23.67
N HIS A 163 -9.10 4.59 24.02
CA HIS A 163 -8.46 4.25 25.30
C HIS A 163 -8.80 5.27 26.39
N LEU A 164 -9.78 4.90 27.24
CA LEU A 164 -10.41 5.78 28.25
C LEU A 164 -9.46 6.47 29.23
N ASN A 165 -8.24 5.94 29.43
CA ASN A 165 -7.33 6.38 30.48
C ASN A 165 -6.06 7.07 29.97
N SER A 166 -5.68 6.88 28.70
CA SER A 166 -4.36 7.29 28.20
C SER A 166 -4.26 7.22 26.68
N ASP A 167 -4.10 8.38 26.05
CA ASP A 167 -3.85 8.48 24.60
C ASP A 167 -2.57 7.76 24.19
N VAL A 168 -1.54 7.79 25.04
CA VAL A 168 -0.24 7.16 24.77
C VAL A 168 -0.40 5.65 24.72
N GLU A 169 -1.05 5.06 25.72
CA GLU A 169 -1.24 3.60 25.78
C GLU A 169 -2.15 3.12 24.65
N GLY A 170 -3.23 3.85 24.35
CA GLY A 170 -4.10 3.57 23.21
C GLY A 170 -3.38 3.61 21.88
N ALA A 171 -2.61 4.69 21.63
CA ALA A 171 -1.79 4.84 20.42
C ALA A 171 -0.76 3.72 20.27
N LEU A 172 -0.02 3.40 21.34
CA LEU A 172 1.01 2.35 21.32
C LEU A 172 0.39 0.96 21.12
N THR A 173 -0.79 0.70 21.69
CA THR A 173 -1.53 -0.54 21.47
C THR A 173 -1.93 -0.69 20.01
N ALA A 174 -2.50 0.37 19.40
CA ALA A 174 -2.84 0.36 17.98
C ALA A 174 -1.61 0.11 17.08
N ILE A 175 -0.48 0.75 17.38
CA ILE A 175 0.79 0.51 16.67
C ILE A 175 1.23 -0.95 16.81
N GLY A 176 1.19 -1.49 18.03
CA GLY A 176 1.57 -2.87 18.34
C GLY A 176 0.74 -3.86 17.53
N VAL A 177 -0.58 -3.71 17.54
CA VAL A 177 -1.52 -4.57 16.79
C VAL A 177 -1.25 -4.49 15.28
N ARG A 178 -1.16 -3.28 14.72
CA ARG A 178 -0.94 -3.14 13.27
C ARG A 178 0.42 -3.66 12.82
N THR A 179 1.46 -3.42 13.60
CA THR A 179 2.82 -3.89 13.29
C THR A 179 2.93 -5.41 13.44
N ALA A 180 2.30 -6.00 14.46
CA ALA A 180 2.35 -7.45 14.67
C ALA A 180 1.50 -8.21 13.65
N ALA A 181 0.30 -7.71 13.32
CA ALA A 181 -0.60 -8.39 12.39
C ALA A 181 -0.13 -8.26 10.93
N ALA A 182 0.39 -7.10 10.55
CA ALA A 182 0.55 -6.75 9.13
C ALA A 182 1.72 -5.78 8.86
N PRO A 183 2.96 -6.12 9.28
CA PRO A 183 4.09 -5.18 9.29
C PRO A 183 4.42 -4.58 7.91
N TRP A 184 4.16 -5.28 6.81
CA TRP A 184 4.44 -4.77 5.46
C TRP A 184 3.35 -5.17 4.48
N ALA A 185 2.12 -5.34 4.96
CA ALA A 185 0.98 -5.80 4.16
C ALA A 185 0.76 -4.93 2.91
N HIS A 186 0.61 -3.61 3.05
CA HIS A 186 0.42 -2.74 1.88
C HIS A 186 1.60 -2.79 0.91
N ALA A 187 2.85 -2.87 1.39
CA ALA A 187 4.03 -3.00 0.54
C ALA A 187 4.06 -4.36 -0.19
N LEU A 188 3.65 -5.43 0.47
CA LEU A 188 3.52 -6.77 -0.07
C LEU A 188 2.46 -6.84 -1.17
N TYR A 189 1.22 -6.41 -0.88
CA TYR A 189 0.11 -6.47 -1.83
C TYR A 189 0.38 -5.63 -3.08
N THR A 190 0.81 -4.39 -2.88
CA THR A 190 1.14 -3.48 -3.98
C THR A 190 2.33 -4.02 -4.79
N GLY A 191 3.34 -4.61 -4.12
CA GLY A 191 4.49 -5.23 -4.76
C GLY A 191 4.13 -6.44 -5.63
N LEU A 192 3.21 -7.30 -5.15
CA LEU A 192 2.67 -8.43 -5.93
C LEU A 192 1.98 -7.93 -7.21
N SER A 193 1.07 -6.95 -7.09
CA SER A 193 0.39 -6.33 -8.23
C SER A 193 1.40 -5.73 -9.23
N ALA A 194 2.41 -5.02 -8.72
CA ALA A 194 3.39 -4.33 -9.54
C ALA A 194 4.34 -5.27 -10.30
N TRP A 195 4.52 -6.52 -9.88
CA TRP A 195 5.26 -7.49 -10.66
C TRP A 195 4.60 -7.75 -12.02
N GLY A 196 3.27 -7.85 -12.05
CA GLY A 196 2.47 -7.94 -13.27
C GLY A 196 2.66 -6.73 -14.18
N LEU A 197 2.64 -5.53 -13.59
CA LEU A 197 2.93 -4.28 -14.29
C LEU A 197 4.34 -4.25 -14.88
N GLY A 198 5.34 -4.67 -14.13
CA GLY A 198 6.72 -4.77 -14.60
C GLY A 198 6.84 -5.73 -15.80
N CYS A 199 6.20 -6.90 -15.73
CA CYS A 199 6.13 -7.83 -16.85
C CYS A 199 5.41 -7.21 -18.06
N PHE A 200 4.32 -6.51 -17.84
CA PHE A 200 3.60 -5.81 -18.89
C PHE A 200 4.46 -4.75 -19.57
N LEU A 201 5.20 -3.93 -18.83
CA LEU A 201 5.98 -2.82 -19.39
C LEU A 201 7.33 -3.25 -20.00
N CYS A 202 8.00 -4.23 -19.40
CA CYS A 202 9.41 -4.54 -19.71
C CYS A 202 9.63 -5.83 -20.50
N ARG A 203 8.58 -6.59 -20.87
CA ARG A 203 8.69 -7.82 -21.70
C ARG A 203 8.06 -7.65 -23.09
N PRO A 204 8.59 -6.75 -23.95
CA PRO A 204 8.08 -6.60 -25.32
C PRO A 204 8.32 -7.84 -26.20
N ASP A 205 9.19 -8.75 -25.75
CA ASP A 205 9.43 -10.06 -26.36
C ASP A 205 8.23 -11.03 -26.24
N LYS A 206 7.25 -10.71 -25.38
CA LYS A 206 6.05 -11.52 -25.16
C LYS A 206 4.83 -10.93 -25.87
N PRO A 207 3.90 -11.77 -26.35
CA PRO A 207 2.67 -11.30 -26.98
C PRO A 207 1.81 -10.48 -26.02
N LEU A 208 1.02 -9.55 -26.56
CA LEU A 208 0.19 -8.63 -25.75
C LEU A 208 -0.73 -9.38 -24.78
N GLN A 209 -1.36 -10.47 -25.22
CA GLN A 209 -2.24 -11.29 -24.38
C GLN A 209 -1.53 -11.82 -23.13
N TRP A 210 -0.28 -12.30 -23.27
CA TRP A 210 0.51 -12.74 -22.12
C TRP A 210 0.80 -11.59 -21.17
N ARG A 211 1.16 -10.42 -21.71
CA ARG A 211 1.49 -9.22 -20.93
C ARG A 211 0.27 -8.71 -20.16
N VAL A 212 -0.89 -8.64 -20.80
CA VAL A 212 -2.17 -8.28 -20.16
C VAL A 212 -2.57 -9.32 -19.12
N GLY A 213 -2.41 -10.62 -19.42
CA GLY A 213 -2.66 -11.69 -18.46
C GLY A 213 -1.78 -11.58 -17.21
N ARG A 214 -0.50 -11.17 -17.35
CA ARG A 214 0.36 -10.87 -16.20
C ARG A 214 -0.08 -9.64 -15.43
N LEU A 215 -0.46 -8.57 -16.11
CA LEU A 215 -0.96 -7.34 -15.50
C LEU A 215 -2.17 -7.61 -14.61
N VAL A 216 -3.21 -8.24 -15.19
CA VAL A 216 -4.47 -8.53 -14.52
C VAL A 216 -4.30 -9.61 -13.47
N GLY A 217 -3.62 -10.72 -13.80
CA GLY A 217 -3.48 -11.85 -12.89
C GLY A 217 -2.74 -11.48 -11.60
N TRP A 218 -1.64 -10.72 -11.70
CA TRP A 218 -0.91 -10.29 -10.50
C TRP A 218 -1.62 -9.19 -9.72
N TYR A 219 -2.35 -8.30 -10.40
CA TYR A 219 -3.24 -7.35 -9.72
C TYR A 219 -4.28 -8.08 -8.87
N VAL A 220 -4.94 -9.10 -9.44
CA VAL A 220 -5.93 -9.92 -8.72
C VAL A 220 -5.27 -10.65 -7.53
N VAL A 221 -4.04 -11.16 -7.68
CA VAL A 221 -3.32 -11.81 -6.57
C VAL A 221 -3.03 -10.82 -5.43
N GLY A 222 -2.54 -9.62 -5.74
CA GLY A 222 -2.29 -8.59 -4.72
C GLY A 222 -3.58 -8.14 -4.04
N TYR A 223 -4.64 -7.90 -4.82
CA TYR A 223 -5.97 -7.57 -4.31
C TYR A 223 -6.55 -8.66 -3.42
N ALA A 224 -6.53 -9.92 -3.87
CA ALA A 224 -7.06 -11.05 -3.12
C ALA A 224 -6.31 -11.26 -1.80
N ALA A 225 -5.00 -11.01 -1.75
CA ALA A 225 -4.22 -11.07 -0.52
C ALA A 225 -4.65 -10.00 0.50
N HIS A 226 -5.00 -8.80 0.04
CA HIS A 226 -5.55 -7.75 0.90
C HIS A 226 -6.98 -8.06 1.32
N ALA A 227 -7.84 -8.46 0.38
CA ALA A 227 -9.22 -8.84 0.68
C ALA A 227 -9.29 -9.96 1.71
N ALA A 228 -8.44 -10.98 1.57
CA ALA A 228 -8.32 -12.06 2.54
C ALA A 228 -7.89 -11.56 3.93
N PHE A 229 -6.98 -10.58 4.01
CA PHE A 229 -6.60 -9.98 5.29
C PHE A 229 -7.77 -9.25 5.95
N ASN A 230 -8.48 -8.39 5.20
CA ASN A 230 -9.61 -7.62 5.73
C ASN A 230 -10.81 -8.49 6.09
N SER A 231 -10.99 -9.64 5.43
CA SER A 231 -12.11 -10.54 5.67
C SER A 231 -11.79 -11.68 6.64
N ALA A 232 -10.54 -11.84 7.08
CA ALA A 232 -10.12 -13.01 7.83
C ALA A 232 -10.86 -13.18 9.17
N ALA A 233 -11.06 -12.06 9.89
CA ALA A 233 -11.77 -12.05 11.16
C ALA A 233 -13.30 -12.18 11.01
N GLU A 234 -13.82 -11.99 9.80
CA GLU A 234 -15.26 -11.98 9.49
C GLU A 234 -15.78 -13.33 8.97
N LEU A 235 -14.93 -14.36 8.96
CA LEU A 235 -15.38 -15.70 8.54
C LEU A 235 -16.39 -16.29 9.53
N PRO A 236 -17.38 -17.05 9.05
CA PRO A 236 -18.39 -17.64 9.92
C PRO A 236 -17.77 -18.68 10.86
N GLY A 237 -18.01 -18.50 12.16
CA GLY A 237 -17.56 -19.39 13.23
C GLY A 237 -16.20 -18.99 13.82
N GLU A 238 -16.12 -19.03 15.16
CA GLU A 238 -14.96 -18.53 15.93
C GLU A 238 -13.63 -19.19 15.52
N VAL A 239 -13.63 -20.51 15.35
CA VAL A 239 -12.42 -21.26 14.97
C VAL A 239 -11.94 -20.87 13.57
N ALA A 240 -12.87 -20.70 12.61
CA ALA A 240 -12.51 -20.35 11.24
C ALA A 240 -11.91 -18.94 11.16
N ALA A 241 -12.53 -17.96 11.83
CA ALA A 241 -12.03 -16.59 11.90
C ALA A 241 -10.63 -16.52 12.53
N VAL A 242 -10.42 -17.19 13.67
CA VAL A 242 -9.11 -17.21 14.35
C VAL A 242 -8.04 -17.87 13.48
N VAL A 243 -8.34 -19.03 12.88
CA VAL A 243 -7.40 -19.74 12.01
C VAL A 243 -7.04 -18.90 10.79
N ALA A 244 -8.03 -18.28 10.13
CA ALA A 244 -7.79 -17.43 8.97
C ALA A 244 -6.98 -16.19 9.34
N PHE A 245 -7.27 -15.57 10.48
CA PHE A 245 -6.52 -14.41 10.97
C PHE A 245 -5.04 -14.75 11.19
N PHE A 246 -4.73 -15.86 11.87
CA PHE A 246 -3.34 -16.30 12.02
C PHE A 246 -2.70 -16.71 10.70
N ALA A 247 -3.46 -17.29 9.77
CA ALA A 247 -2.96 -17.64 8.43
C ALA A 247 -2.54 -16.39 7.63
N VAL A 248 -3.32 -15.31 7.67
CA VAL A 248 -2.97 -14.06 6.98
C VAL A 248 -1.81 -13.33 7.64
N ILE A 249 -1.67 -13.39 8.96
CA ILE A 249 -0.49 -12.91 9.69
C ILE A 249 0.75 -13.69 9.26
N ALA A 250 0.68 -15.02 9.27
CA ALA A 250 1.77 -15.88 8.84
C ALA A 250 2.17 -15.61 7.38
N PHE A 251 1.18 -15.43 6.49
CA PHE A 251 1.42 -15.03 5.10
C PHE A 251 2.11 -13.68 5.01
N SER A 252 1.66 -12.67 5.77
CA SER A 252 2.28 -11.34 5.80
C SER A 252 3.75 -11.46 6.19
N TRP A 253 4.07 -12.11 7.31
CA TRP A 253 5.44 -12.26 7.80
C TRP A 253 6.32 -13.14 6.89
N ILE A 254 5.94 -14.40 6.73
CA ILE A 254 6.75 -15.41 6.04
C ILE A 254 6.79 -15.10 4.54
N GLY A 255 5.61 -14.87 3.96
CA GLY A 255 5.46 -14.55 2.55
C GLY A 255 6.15 -13.25 2.19
N GLY A 256 6.00 -12.20 2.99
CA GLY A 256 6.66 -10.91 2.75
C GLY A 256 8.18 -10.99 2.82
N ILE A 257 8.75 -11.63 3.85
CA ILE A 257 10.21 -11.85 3.95
C ILE A 257 10.71 -12.67 2.77
N TRP A 258 10.01 -13.78 2.45
CA TRP A 258 10.41 -14.66 1.36
C TRP A 258 10.33 -13.97 0.00
N LEU A 259 9.27 -13.22 -0.28
CA LEU A 259 9.10 -12.47 -1.53
C LEU A 259 10.11 -11.33 -1.64
N TYR A 260 10.43 -10.63 -0.55
CA TYR A 260 11.50 -9.63 -0.55
C TYR A 260 12.88 -10.27 -0.79
N ALA A 261 13.18 -11.41 -0.16
CA ALA A 261 14.42 -12.14 -0.44
C ALA A 261 14.48 -12.63 -1.90
N ARG A 262 13.34 -13.08 -2.44
CA ARG A 262 13.20 -13.51 -3.83
C ARG A 262 13.36 -12.35 -4.81
N SER A 263 12.79 -11.19 -4.51
CA SER A 263 12.89 -9.99 -5.33
C SER A 263 14.35 -9.50 -5.41
N ARG A 264 15.11 -9.59 -4.32
CA ARG A 264 16.55 -9.35 -4.32
C ARG A 264 17.31 -10.33 -5.23
N LYS A 265 16.96 -11.63 -5.19
CA LYS A 265 17.60 -12.63 -6.07
C LYS A 265 17.31 -12.36 -7.55
N ILE A 266 16.08 -11.95 -7.89
CA ILE A 266 15.70 -11.57 -9.26
C ILE A 266 16.51 -10.34 -9.70
N GLY A 267 16.55 -9.29 -8.87
CA GLY A 267 17.25 -8.06 -9.21
C GLY A 267 18.77 -8.17 -9.36
N ARG A 268 19.39 -9.29 -8.94
CA ARG A 268 20.81 -9.59 -9.21
C ARG A 268 21.05 -10.34 -10.52
N ARG A 269 20.01 -10.99 -11.06
CA ARG A 269 20.08 -11.83 -12.27
C ARG A 269 19.80 -11.03 -13.54
N ASP A 270 18.96 -10.00 -13.41
CA ASP A 270 18.61 -9.05 -14.46
C ASP A 270 19.52 -7.81 -14.40
#